data_AF-A0A2W1ZSK9-F1
#
_entry.id   AF-A0A2W1ZSK9-F1
#
_cell.length_a   1.000
_cell.length_b   1.000
_cell.length_c   1.000
_cell.angle_alpha   90.00
_cell.angle_beta   90.00
_cell.angle_gamma   90.00
#
_symmetry.space_group_name_H-M   'P 1'
#
loop_
_entity.id
_entity.type
_entity.pdbx_description
1 polymer ?
#
loop_
_entity_poly.entity_id
_entity_poly.type
_entity_poly.pdbx_seq_one_letter_code
_entity_poly.pdbx_strand_id
1 'polypeptide(L)'
;MSTAHAYGSLAQRTAEPLIIAAVAEHVGVPLAPARVEFEDGVRVELDGASEDREVLVEAYAHIGALRGGQPKKLATAAFKLLWTDRKLGATRLVIAVIDVEVEQYLMRPKAWLTSALRDSGVEVVRVALDDDAHARVEAA
;
A
#
# COMPACT_ATOMS: atom_id res chain seq x y z
N MET A 1 17.79 17.90 6.76
CA MET A 1 17.14 16.91 5.89
C MET A 1 17.58 17.18 4.46
N SER A 2 18.14 16.20 3.75
CA SER A 2 18.75 16.40 2.44
C SER A 2 17.69 16.49 1.34
N THR A 3 17.88 17.39 0.37
CA THR A 3 16.98 17.66 -0.76
C THR A 3 16.61 16.40 -1.53
N ALA A 4 17.55 15.46 -1.71
CA ALA A 4 17.30 14.18 -2.38
C ALA A 4 16.18 13.34 -1.72
N HIS A 5 16.10 13.31 -0.38
CA HIS A 5 15.02 12.58 0.32
C HIS A 5 13.63 13.21 0.11
N ALA A 6 13.57 14.54 -0.11
CA ALA A 6 12.31 15.23 -0.36
C ALA A 6 11.79 14.96 -1.78
N TYR A 7 12.68 14.90 -2.78
CA TYR A 7 12.32 14.52 -4.14
C TYR A 7 11.93 13.04 -4.23
N GLY A 8 12.63 12.16 -3.52
CA GLY A 8 12.26 10.74 -3.41
C GLY A 8 10.85 10.55 -2.86
N SER A 9 10.55 11.21 -1.74
CA SER A 9 9.21 11.21 -1.15
C SER A 9 8.14 11.78 -2.08
N LEU A 10 8.45 12.82 -2.87
CA LEU A 10 7.49 13.41 -3.81
C LEU A 10 7.16 12.47 -4.97
N ALA A 11 8.16 11.82 -5.57
CA ALA A 11 7.94 10.89 -6.69
C ALA A 11 7.10 9.67 -6.28
N GLN A 12 7.32 9.17 -5.06
CA GLN A 12 6.52 8.07 -4.50
C GLN A 12 5.06 8.50 -4.32
N ARG A 13 4.84 9.69 -3.74
CA ARG A 13 3.50 10.25 -3.52
C ARG A 13 2.74 10.56 -4.81
N THR A 14 3.44 10.91 -5.89
CA THR A 14 2.79 11.13 -7.19
C THR A 14 2.50 9.84 -7.94
N ALA A 15 3.15 8.73 -7.57
CA ALA A 15 2.86 7.40 -8.11
C ALA A 15 1.68 6.71 -7.39
N GLU A 16 1.45 7.01 -6.11
CA GLU A 16 0.34 6.44 -5.31
C GLU A 16 -1.02 6.48 -6.03
N PRO A 17 -1.49 7.62 -6.61
CA PRO A 17 -2.77 7.63 -7.33
C PRO A 17 -2.84 6.69 -8.54
N LEU A 18 -1.72 6.48 -9.23
CA LEU A 18 -1.65 5.55 -10.37
C LEU A 18 -1.72 4.10 -9.89
N ILE A 19 -1.08 3.79 -8.76
CA ILE A 19 -1.19 2.48 -8.11
C ILE A 19 -2.64 2.22 -7.73
N ILE A 20 -3.32 3.18 -7.11
CA ILE A 20 -4.72 3.03 -6.68
C ILE A 20 -5.65 2.85 -7.89
N ALA A 21 -5.44 3.56 -8.99
CA ALA A 21 -6.21 3.36 -10.22
C ALA A 21 -6.03 1.94 -10.78
N ALA A 22 -4.80 1.43 -10.85
CA ALA A 22 -4.52 0.07 -11.31
C ALA A 22 -5.13 -1.00 -10.37
N VAL A 23 -5.12 -0.75 -9.06
CA VAL A 23 -5.78 -1.64 -8.10
C VAL A 23 -7.31 -1.59 -8.27
N ALA A 24 -7.90 -0.42 -8.51
CA ALA A 24 -9.34 -0.28 -8.73
C ALA A 24 -9.81 -1.13 -9.92
N GLU A 25 -9.04 -1.12 -11.02
CA GLU A 25 -9.27 -2.00 -12.18
C GLU A 25 -9.15 -3.48 -11.79
N HIS A 26 -8.14 -3.85 -11.01
CA HIS A 26 -7.92 -5.23 -10.54
C HIS A 26 -9.04 -5.73 -9.61
N VAL A 27 -9.55 -4.88 -8.73
CA VAL A 27 -10.60 -5.26 -7.76
C VAL A 27 -12.02 -5.11 -8.32
N GLY A 28 -12.19 -4.39 -9.43
CA GLY A 28 -13.47 -4.19 -10.10
C GLY A 28 -14.39 -3.17 -9.44
N VAL A 29 -13.87 -2.35 -8.52
CA VAL A 29 -14.62 -1.29 -7.84
C VAL A 29 -13.81 0.02 -7.83
N PRO A 30 -14.46 1.19 -7.94
CA PRO A 30 -13.77 2.47 -7.80
C PRO A 30 -13.11 2.60 -6.42
N LEU A 31 -11.89 3.12 -6.40
CA LEU A 31 -11.14 3.41 -5.18
C LEU A 31 -10.72 4.87 -5.17
N ALA A 32 -10.80 5.50 -4.00
CA ALA A 32 -10.31 6.86 -3.78
C ALA A 32 -9.62 6.97 -2.41
N PRO A 33 -8.67 7.91 -2.23
CA PRO A 33 -8.11 8.19 -0.92
C PRO A 33 -9.23 8.51 0.08
N ALA A 34 -9.15 7.89 1.27
CA ALA A 34 -10.20 8.00 2.26
C ALA A 34 -9.64 8.37 3.62
N ARG A 35 -10.29 9.33 4.28
CA ARG A 35 -10.11 9.58 5.72
C ARG A 35 -11.28 8.97 6.45
N VAL A 36 -11.00 8.03 7.34
CA VAL A 36 -12.00 7.40 8.21
C VAL A 36 -11.81 7.91 9.63
N GLU A 37 -12.87 8.47 10.20
CA GLU A 37 -12.95 8.91 11.60
C GLU A 37 -13.89 7.97 12.35
N PHE A 38 -13.47 7.55 13.54
CA PHE A 38 -14.23 6.63 14.40
C PHE A 38 -14.87 7.40 15.57
N GLU A 39 -15.84 6.78 16.25
CA GLU A 39 -16.63 7.41 17.32
C GLU A 39 -15.78 7.96 18.49
N ASP A 40 -14.60 7.39 18.71
CA ASP A 40 -13.63 7.81 19.74
C ASP A 40 -12.70 8.95 19.29
N GLY A 41 -12.93 9.51 18.10
CA GLY A 41 -12.12 10.58 17.51
C GLY A 41 -10.79 10.11 16.92
N VAL A 42 -10.51 8.79 16.91
CA VAL A 42 -9.37 8.24 16.19
C VAL A 42 -9.62 8.38 14.69
N ARG A 43 -8.56 8.71 13.94
CA ARG A 43 -8.61 8.83 12.49
C ARG A 43 -7.53 8.00 11.81
N VAL A 44 -7.87 7.48 10.64
CA VAL A 44 -6.95 6.80 9.73
C VAL A 44 -7.10 7.36 8.33
N GLU A 45 -5.98 7.52 7.64
CA GLU A 45 -5.94 7.87 6.21
C GLU A 45 -5.53 6.62 5.45
N LEU A 46 -6.30 6.26 4.43
CA LEU A 46 -6.07 5.14 3.53
C LEU A 46 -5.72 5.69 2.15
N ASP A 47 -4.77 5.05 1.48
CA ASP A 47 -4.36 5.49 0.14
C ASP A 47 -5.47 5.22 -0.88
N GLY A 48 -6.23 4.13 -0.69
CA GLY A 48 -7.47 3.87 -1.42
C GLY A 48 -8.50 3.13 -0.57
N ALA A 49 -9.77 3.47 -0.76
CA ALA A 49 -10.90 2.68 -0.28
C ALA A 49 -12.08 2.77 -1.25
N SER A 50 -12.92 1.73 -1.28
CA SER A 50 -14.23 1.81 -1.92
C SER A 50 -15.17 2.71 -1.12
N GLU A 51 -16.22 3.23 -1.77
CA GLU A 51 -17.18 4.15 -1.14
C GLU A 51 -17.87 3.53 0.10
N ASP A 52 -18.20 2.24 0.01
CA ASP A 52 -18.78 1.43 1.08
C ASP A 52 -17.76 0.92 2.11
N ARG A 53 -16.46 1.14 1.86
CA ARG A 53 -15.33 0.70 2.69
C ARG A 53 -15.19 -0.82 2.81
N GLU A 54 -15.73 -1.57 1.86
CA GLU A 54 -15.53 -3.01 1.78
C GLU A 54 -14.13 -3.38 1.25
N VAL A 55 -13.52 -2.53 0.42
CA VAL A 55 -12.15 -2.70 -0.08
C VAL A 55 -11.26 -1.60 0.47
N LEU A 56 -10.17 -1.98 1.15
CA LEU A 56 -9.19 -1.05 1.72
C LEU A 56 -7.80 -1.32 1.12
N VAL A 57 -7.07 -0.26 0.75
CA VAL A 57 -5.81 -0.35 0.01
C VAL A 57 -4.74 0.58 0.59
N GLU A 58 -3.54 0.03 0.75
CA GLU A 58 -2.30 0.77 0.99
C GLU A 58 -1.36 0.62 -0.19
N ALA A 59 -0.86 1.74 -0.72
CA ALA A 59 0.06 1.78 -1.85
C ALA A 59 1.51 1.92 -1.36
N TYR A 60 2.43 1.19 -2.00
CA TYR A 60 3.85 1.28 -1.71
C TYR A 60 4.66 1.43 -3.00
N ALA A 61 4.87 2.69 -3.39
CA ALA A 61 5.69 3.08 -4.52
C ALA A 61 7.18 3.04 -4.16
N HIS A 62 7.83 1.88 -4.27
CA HIS A 62 9.27 1.74 -4.07
C HIS A 62 9.83 0.72 -5.04
N ILE A 63 11.04 0.96 -5.55
CA ILE A 63 11.75 0.08 -6.50
C ILE A 63 13.04 -0.47 -5.88
N GLY A 64 13.28 -1.76 -6.09
CA GLY A 64 14.46 -2.48 -5.63
C GLY A 64 14.47 -2.83 -4.13
N ALA A 65 15.60 -3.39 -3.70
CA ALA A 65 15.77 -3.95 -2.36
C ALA A 65 15.40 -3.00 -1.20
N LEU A 66 14.61 -3.54 -0.25
CA LEU A 66 14.24 -2.83 0.96
C LEU A 66 15.42 -2.68 1.94
N ARG A 67 15.61 -1.47 2.46
CA ARG A 67 16.68 -1.08 3.39
C ARG A 67 16.15 -0.23 4.54
N GLY A 68 16.87 -0.29 5.67
CA GLY A 68 16.59 0.54 6.85
C GLY A 68 15.15 0.40 7.34
N GLY A 69 14.42 1.52 7.38
CA GLY A 69 13.03 1.57 7.87
C GLY A 69 11.97 1.05 6.90
N GLN A 70 12.31 0.72 5.65
CA GLN A 70 11.34 0.32 4.62
C GLN A 70 10.55 -0.95 4.97
N PRO A 71 11.16 -2.05 5.47
CA PRO A 71 10.42 -3.20 6.01
C PRO A 71 9.38 -2.83 7.06
N LYS A 72 9.72 -1.89 7.96
CA LYS A 72 8.83 -1.44 9.01
C LYS A 72 7.64 -0.65 8.44
N LYS A 73 7.83 0.13 7.38
CA LYS A 73 6.73 0.82 6.68
C LYS A 73 5.69 -0.16 6.17
N LEU A 74 6.12 -1.25 5.52
CA LEU A 74 5.21 -2.30 5.04
C LEU A 74 4.45 -2.99 6.18
N ALA A 75 5.15 -3.32 7.28
CA ALA A 75 4.48 -3.89 8.46
C ALA A 75 3.49 -2.90 9.10
N THR A 76 3.80 -1.61 9.11
CA THR A 76 2.88 -0.57 9.59
C THR A 76 1.66 -0.40 8.68
N ALA A 77 1.84 -0.43 7.36
CA ALA A 77 0.74 -0.39 6.40
C ALA A 77 -0.21 -1.60 6.59
N ALA A 78 0.36 -2.80 6.72
CA ALA A 78 -0.39 -4.01 7.03
C ALA A 78 -1.18 -3.86 8.35
N PHE A 79 -0.51 -3.43 9.42
CA PHE A 79 -1.16 -3.23 10.71
C PHE A 79 -2.28 -2.19 10.65
N LYS A 80 -2.11 -1.13 9.85
CA LYS A 80 -3.13 -0.11 9.62
C LYS A 80 -4.38 -0.72 8.99
N LEU A 81 -4.22 -1.45 7.88
CA LEU A 81 -5.33 -2.16 7.22
C LEU A 81 -6.07 -3.11 8.18
N LEU A 82 -5.32 -3.95 8.90
CA LEU A 82 -5.90 -4.92 9.83
C LEU A 82 -6.66 -4.27 10.98
N TRP A 83 -6.14 -3.16 11.51
CA TRP A 83 -6.83 -2.45 12.58
C TRP A 83 -8.09 -1.75 12.06
N THR A 84 -8.02 -1.14 10.88
CA THR A 84 -9.17 -0.48 10.24
C THR A 84 -10.26 -1.48 9.88
N ASP A 85 -9.89 -2.62 9.31
CA ASP A 85 -10.79 -3.74 9.04
C ASP A 85 -11.56 -4.17 10.29
N ARG A 86 -10.87 -4.39 11.42
CA ARG A 86 -11.53 -4.76 12.68
C ARG A 86 -12.59 -3.77 13.18
N LYS A 87 -12.58 -2.54 12.68
CA LYS A 87 -13.57 -1.50 12.99
C LYS A 87 -14.68 -1.41 11.94
N LEU A 88 -14.39 -1.72 10.69
CA LEU A 88 -15.32 -1.53 9.56
C LEU A 88 -15.95 -2.82 9.03
N GLY A 89 -15.29 -3.97 9.22
CA GLY A 89 -15.68 -5.24 8.62
C GLY A 89 -15.45 -5.27 7.12
N ALA A 90 -14.25 -4.87 6.68
CA ALA A 90 -13.92 -4.86 5.26
C ALA A 90 -13.84 -6.29 4.71
N THR A 91 -14.20 -6.47 3.45
CA THR A 91 -14.21 -7.80 2.81
C THR A 91 -12.90 -8.07 2.07
N ARG A 92 -12.13 -7.02 1.74
CA ARG A 92 -10.87 -7.14 1.01
C ARG A 92 -9.82 -6.13 1.47
N LEU A 93 -8.62 -6.61 1.79
CA LEU A 93 -7.48 -5.80 2.22
C LEU A 93 -6.33 -5.97 1.24
N VAL A 94 -5.80 -4.87 0.70
CA VAL A 94 -4.77 -4.91 -0.35
C VAL A 94 -3.56 -4.07 0.05
N ILE A 95 -2.38 -4.68 -0.01
CA ILE A 95 -1.11 -3.96 -0.12
C ILE A 95 -0.69 -3.98 -1.58
N ALA A 96 -0.70 -2.80 -2.19
CA ALA A 96 -0.35 -2.62 -3.59
C ALA A 96 1.11 -2.19 -3.72
N VAL A 97 1.88 -2.90 -4.54
CA VAL A 97 3.31 -2.64 -4.78
C VAL A 97 3.55 -2.50 -6.27
N ILE A 98 4.67 -1.86 -6.66
CA ILE A 98 5.04 -1.69 -8.08
C ILE A 98 6.22 -2.55 -8.51
N ASP A 99 7.00 -3.05 -7.53
CA ASP A 99 8.29 -3.68 -7.77
C ASP A 99 8.30 -5.14 -7.34
N VAL A 100 8.97 -5.97 -8.14
CA VAL A 100 9.03 -7.42 -7.94
C VAL A 100 9.86 -7.81 -6.71
N GLU A 101 10.91 -7.07 -6.36
CA GLU A 101 11.69 -7.35 -5.15
C GLU A 101 10.87 -7.05 -3.89
N VAL A 102 10.04 -6.00 -3.93
CA VAL A 102 9.11 -5.67 -2.83
C VAL A 102 8.02 -6.73 -2.68
N GLU A 103 7.39 -7.16 -3.79
CA GLU A 103 6.43 -8.26 -3.78
C GLU A 103 7.07 -9.54 -3.20
N GLN A 104 8.25 -9.90 -3.71
CA GLN A 104 8.97 -11.08 -3.23
C GLN A 104 9.32 -10.97 -1.75
N TYR A 105 9.68 -9.79 -1.25
CA TYR A 105 9.94 -9.55 0.18
C TYR A 105 8.72 -9.88 1.05
N LEU A 106 7.53 -9.45 0.61
CA LEU A 106 6.25 -9.71 1.29
C LEU A 106 5.78 -11.16 1.16
N MET A 107 6.28 -11.89 0.15
CA MET A 107 5.93 -13.28 -0.14
C MET A 107 7.00 -14.29 0.32
N ARG A 108 8.01 -13.86 1.10
CA ARG A 108 9.11 -14.73 1.54
C ARG A 108 8.62 -15.88 2.43
N PRO A 109 8.92 -17.15 2.09
CA PRO A 109 8.56 -18.28 2.93
C PRO A 109 9.11 -18.14 4.35
N LYS A 110 8.31 -18.53 5.35
CA LYS A 110 8.65 -18.53 6.79
C LYS A 110 8.92 -17.15 7.41
N ALA A 111 8.77 -16.06 6.66
CA ALA A 111 8.79 -14.73 7.25
C ALA A 111 7.49 -14.49 8.01
N TRP A 112 7.59 -13.99 9.25
CA TRP A 112 6.42 -13.76 10.10
C TRP A 112 5.40 -12.81 9.43
N LEU A 113 5.86 -11.78 8.71
CA LEU A 113 4.99 -10.81 8.04
C LEU A 113 4.21 -11.49 6.91
N THR A 114 4.86 -12.35 6.12
CA THR A 114 4.21 -13.13 5.07
C THR A 114 3.12 -14.03 5.64
N SER A 115 3.40 -14.71 6.76
CA SER A 115 2.39 -15.51 7.46
C SER A 115 1.25 -14.63 7.98
N ALA A 116 1.55 -13.50 8.62
CA ALA A 116 0.53 -12.61 9.17
C ALA A 116 -0.40 -12.04 8.09
N LEU A 117 0.14 -11.61 6.94
CA LEU A 117 -0.66 -11.11 5.81
C LEU A 117 -1.61 -12.20 5.31
N ARG A 118 -1.09 -13.41 5.06
CA ARG A 118 -1.88 -14.55 4.58
C ARG A 118 -2.97 -14.95 5.57
N ASP A 119 -2.61 -15.13 6.84
CA ASP A 119 -3.54 -15.59 7.88
C ASP A 119 -4.64 -14.55 8.16
N SER A 120 -4.38 -13.28 7.83
CA SER A 120 -5.34 -12.19 8.00
C SER A 120 -6.05 -11.78 6.71
N GLY A 121 -5.87 -12.53 5.62
CA GLY A 121 -6.54 -12.26 4.34
C GLY A 121 -6.08 -10.99 3.62
N VAL A 122 -4.87 -10.48 3.91
CA VAL A 122 -4.31 -9.34 3.20
C VAL A 122 -3.66 -9.81 1.90
N GLU A 123 -4.14 -9.26 0.79
CA GLU A 123 -3.62 -9.53 -0.53
C GLU A 123 -2.42 -8.63 -0.84
N VAL A 124 -1.40 -9.21 -1.45
CA VAL A 124 -0.28 -8.45 -2.03
C VAL A 124 -0.51 -8.41 -3.53
N VAL A 125 -0.76 -7.21 -4.07
CA VAL A 125 -1.02 -7.02 -5.51
C VAL A 125 0.11 -6.19 -6.09
N ARG A 126 0.89 -6.78 -7.00
CA ARG A 126 1.84 -6.02 -7.81
C ARG A 126 1.16 -5.47 -9.05
N VAL A 127 1.17 -4.15 -9.19
CA VAL A 127 0.65 -3.46 -10.38
C VAL A 127 1.79 -2.94 -11.24
N ALA A 128 1.55 -2.85 -12.55
CA ALA A 128 2.45 -2.16 -13.46
C ALA A 128 2.04 -0.69 -13.54
N LEU A 129 3.03 0.20 -13.50
CA LEU A 129 2.84 1.61 -13.88
C LEU A 129 3.34 1.80 -15.32
N ASP A 130 2.94 2.89 -15.97
CA ASP A 130 3.56 3.30 -17.22
C ASP A 130 5.06 3.60 -17.05
N ASP A 131 5.82 3.49 -18.14
CA ASP A 131 7.28 3.63 -18.12
C ASP A 131 7.73 4.98 -17.53
N ASP A 132 6.98 6.05 -17.80
CA ASP A 132 7.27 7.39 -17.29
C ASP A 132 7.10 7.48 -15.77
N ALA A 133 6.04 6.90 -15.22
CA ALA A 133 5.79 6.83 -13.79
C ALA A 133 6.78 5.91 -13.08
N HIS A 134 7.10 4.76 -13.69
CA HIS A 134 8.11 3.85 -13.18
C HIS A 134 9.49 4.53 -13.09
N ALA A 135 9.94 5.17 -14.17
CA ALA A 135 11.22 5.87 -14.21
C ALA A 135 11.33 7.01 -13.17
N ARG A 136 10.21 7.72 -12.89
CA ARG A 136 10.19 8.75 -11.84
C ARG A 136 10.41 8.19 -10.45
N VAL A 137 9.87 7.01 -10.14
CA VAL A 137 10.06 6.36 -8.83
C VAL A 137 11.45 5.74 -8.72
N GLU A 138 11.99 5.21 -9.81
CA GLU A 138 13.33 4.61 -9.82
C GLU A 138 14.45 5.65 -9.60
N ALA A 139 14.26 6.87 -10.12
CA ALA A 139 15.21 7.97 -9.98
C ALA A 139 15.20 8.65 -8.59
N ALA A 140 14.33 8.20 -7.67
CA ALA A 140 13.95 8.88 -6.44
C ALA A 140 14.58 8.27 -5.17
#